data_AF-A0A847BCC3-F1
#
_entry.id   AF-A0A847BCC3-F1
#
_cell.length_a   1.000
_cell.length_b   1.000
_cell.length_c   1.000
_cell.angle_alpha   90.00
_cell.angle_beta   90.00
_cell.angle_gamma   90.00
#
_symmetry.space_group_name_H-M   'P 1'
#
loop_
_entity.id
_entity.type
_entity.pdbx_description
1 polymer ?
#
loop_
_entity_poly.entity_id
_entity_poly.type
_entity_poly.pdbx_seq_one_letter_code
_entity_poly.pdbx_strand_id
1 'polypeptide(L)'
;LTLHPVIEGGDIIVSLAERVLGRVVAQDVIAPASQEVLIEKGTLLDEAWCERLDTMGVDEIVVRSAITCSSSHGVCSSCYGRDLARGHQVNIGEAVGVIAAQSIGEPGTQLTMRTFHIGGAASRASAVDSVQVKHGGRVRLNNMKFVERADGKLVVVSRSSALAVADEHGREREYYKLPYGAELSIKDGDAVEAGQVVAKWDPHTHPIIAEVEGKAQYADMVEGVTMHRSVDEMTGLSSIEVIESASRPQAGRDSRPMILLTDANGEPVCVTGSNTPVQYLLPGKAIVSIDNDAQIGVGEIVARIPVEASANKDITGGLPRVADLFEARKPKEPAILAEISGVVSFGKETKGKRRLVITPDDGSDAYEALIHKWRQIAVFEGETVEKGEVISDGPSNPHDILRLLGVAELAKYITAEIQEVYRLQGVGINDKHIEVIVRQMLRKVEITDAGDSDFIPGDQVELVKVLQQNAMLEKAEKFPAKYQRVLLGITKASLATESFISAASFQETTRVLTEAAVTGKRDYLRGLKENVVVGRLIPAGTGLAHHQERRRKRDGSERVLHPSAFDVEQELGAQLTALDSDDDDL
;
A
#
# COMPACT_ATOMS: atom_id res chain seq x y z
N LEU A 1 8.54 9.54 4.28
CA LEU A 1 7.44 9.15 3.39
C LEU A 1 7.45 10.13 2.25
N THR A 2 7.38 9.66 1.02
CA THR A 2 7.23 10.52 -0.15
C THR A 2 5.76 10.86 -0.31
N LEU A 3 5.43 12.14 -0.33
CA LEU A 3 4.08 12.62 -0.59
C LEU A 3 4.02 13.21 -1.99
N HIS A 4 2.92 12.91 -2.68
CA HIS A 4 2.56 13.41 -4.00
C HIS A 4 1.21 14.12 -3.90
N PRO A 5 0.87 15.04 -4.82
CA PRO A 5 -0.51 15.49 -4.97
C PRO A 5 -1.43 14.28 -5.23
N VAL A 6 -2.69 14.37 -4.81
CA VAL A 6 -3.69 13.35 -5.13
C VAL A 6 -4.39 13.76 -6.41
N ILE A 7 -4.04 13.08 -7.50
CA ILE A 7 -4.58 13.30 -8.84
C ILE A 7 -5.52 12.14 -9.16
N GLU A 8 -6.77 12.44 -9.50
CA GLU A 8 -7.74 11.45 -9.96
C GLU A 8 -8.38 11.95 -11.25
N GLY A 9 -8.23 11.20 -12.35
CA GLY A 9 -8.82 11.57 -13.65
C GLY A 9 -8.36 12.94 -14.18
N GLY A 10 -7.13 13.33 -13.86
CA GLY A 10 -6.53 14.61 -14.26
C GLY A 10 -7.00 15.83 -13.46
N ASP A 11 -7.89 15.66 -12.47
CA ASP A 11 -8.14 16.71 -11.48
C ASP A 11 -7.24 16.51 -10.28
N ILE A 12 -6.60 17.59 -9.82
CA ILE A 12 -5.93 17.64 -8.54
C ILE A 12 -7.02 17.75 -7.47
N ILE A 13 -7.36 16.63 -6.81
CA ILE A 13 -8.33 16.63 -5.71
C ILE A 13 -7.71 17.29 -4.48
N VAL A 14 -6.44 16.97 -4.20
CA VAL A 14 -5.69 17.54 -3.09
C VAL A 14 -4.32 17.95 -3.59
N SER A 15 -4.00 19.25 -3.46
CA SER A 15 -2.70 19.79 -3.86
C SER A 15 -1.59 19.25 -2.96
N LEU A 16 -0.35 19.28 -3.48
CA LEU A 16 0.80 18.92 -2.67
C LEU A 16 0.92 19.84 -1.46
N ALA A 17 0.71 21.16 -1.66
CA ALA A 17 0.75 22.19 -0.63
C ALA A 17 -0.17 21.87 0.56
N GLU A 18 -1.41 21.43 0.31
CA GLU A 18 -2.37 21.07 1.36
C GLU A 18 -1.93 19.82 2.14
N ARG A 19 -1.39 18.80 1.45
CA ARG A 19 -0.92 17.57 2.10
C ARG A 19 0.31 17.78 2.97
N VAL A 20 1.24 18.63 2.53
CA VAL A 20 2.51 18.88 3.22
C VAL A 20 2.41 19.96 4.29
N LEU A 21 1.28 20.67 4.38
CA LEU A 21 1.06 21.72 5.37
C LEU A 21 1.34 21.23 6.80
N GLY A 22 2.25 21.93 7.47
CA GLY A 22 2.65 21.62 8.83
C GLY A 22 3.46 20.33 8.98
N ARG A 23 4.10 19.84 7.91
CA ARG A 23 5.07 18.74 7.92
C ARG A 23 6.50 19.29 7.94
N VAL A 24 7.44 18.42 8.30
CA VAL A 24 8.87 18.72 8.26
C VAL A 24 9.53 17.94 7.15
N VAL A 25 10.36 18.62 6.36
CA VAL A 25 11.12 18.05 5.25
C VAL A 25 12.20 17.08 5.77
N ALA A 26 12.30 15.88 5.18
CA ALA A 26 13.24 14.85 5.60
C ALA A 26 14.52 14.79 4.76
N GLN A 27 14.46 15.22 3.50
CA GLN A 27 15.57 15.30 2.54
C GLN A 27 15.47 16.63 1.79
N ASP A 28 16.61 17.19 1.40
CA ASP A 28 16.65 18.47 0.67
C ASP A 28 15.79 18.39 -0.59
N VAL A 29 14.91 19.37 -0.79
CA VAL A 29 14.07 19.48 -1.98
C VAL A 29 14.87 20.22 -3.04
N ILE A 30 15.18 19.54 -4.13
CA ILE A 30 16.04 20.06 -5.19
C ILE A 30 15.16 20.47 -6.38
N ALA A 31 15.45 21.63 -6.98
CA ALA A 31 14.79 22.06 -8.21
C ALA A 31 15.14 21.12 -9.38
N PRO A 32 14.15 20.61 -10.14
CA PRO A 32 14.40 19.70 -11.26
C PRO A 32 15.32 20.28 -12.34
N ALA A 33 15.23 21.60 -12.58
CA ALA A 33 15.94 22.27 -13.67
C ALA A 33 17.32 22.83 -13.28
N SER A 34 17.46 23.41 -12.08
CA SER A 34 18.69 24.10 -11.65
C SER A 34 19.60 23.29 -10.73
N GLN A 35 19.13 22.14 -10.22
CA GLN A 35 19.80 21.37 -9.15
C GLN A 35 20.09 22.19 -7.87
N GLU A 36 19.47 23.36 -7.72
CA GLU A 36 19.58 24.16 -6.50
C GLU A 36 18.65 23.62 -5.42
N VAL A 37 19.10 23.70 -4.16
CA VAL A 37 18.27 23.33 -3.01
C VAL A 37 17.22 24.42 -2.79
N LEU A 38 15.95 24.07 -3.02
CA LEU A 38 14.80 24.95 -2.80
C LEU A 38 14.40 25.00 -1.33
N ILE A 39 14.37 23.82 -0.68
CA ILE A 39 13.97 23.69 0.73
C ILE A 39 14.96 22.76 1.42
N GLU A 40 15.62 23.30 2.44
CA GLU A 40 16.56 22.54 3.26
C GLU A 40 15.85 21.49 4.12
N LYS A 41 16.53 20.37 4.35
CA LYS A 41 16.14 19.33 5.27
C LYS A 41 15.91 19.90 6.68
N GLY A 42 14.81 19.49 7.29
CA GLY A 42 14.43 19.92 8.64
C GLY A 42 13.57 21.18 8.69
N THR A 43 13.31 21.81 7.54
CA THR A 43 12.39 22.95 7.45
C THR A 43 10.95 22.52 7.75
N LEU A 44 10.26 23.31 8.59
CA LEU A 44 8.83 23.18 8.84
C LEU A 44 8.07 23.93 7.75
N LEU A 45 7.18 23.22 7.05
CA LEU A 45 6.36 23.79 5.98
C LEU A 45 5.15 24.50 6.60
N ASP A 46 5.17 25.82 6.57
CA ASP A 46 4.06 26.70 6.95
C ASP A 46 3.28 27.17 5.71
N GLU A 47 2.25 28.00 5.91
CA GLU A 47 1.43 28.54 4.84
C GLU A 47 2.26 29.32 3.80
N ALA A 48 3.27 30.07 4.24
CA ALA A 48 4.12 30.85 3.36
C ALA A 48 5.00 29.94 2.47
N TRP A 49 5.51 28.84 3.02
CA TRP A 49 6.17 27.80 2.23
C TRP A 49 5.20 27.10 1.29
N CYS A 50 3.98 26.80 1.72
CA CYS A 50 2.96 26.19 0.88
C CYS A 50 2.56 27.07 -0.32
N GLU A 51 2.42 28.38 -0.13
CA GLU A 51 2.18 29.33 -1.24
C GLU A 51 3.34 29.36 -2.24
N ARG A 52 4.59 29.29 -1.73
CA ARG A 52 5.78 29.23 -2.59
C ARG A 52 5.92 27.91 -3.31
N LEU A 53 5.53 26.79 -2.68
CA LEU A 53 5.63 25.45 -3.25
C LEU A 53 4.87 25.33 -4.57
N ASP A 54 3.70 25.95 -4.67
CA ASP A 54 2.91 25.94 -5.92
C ASP A 54 3.65 26.66 -7.06
N THR A 55 4.38 27.75 -6.75
CA THR A 55 5.20 28.48 -7.74
C THR A 55 6.52 27.79 -8.08
N MET A 56 7.05 26.94 -7.20
CA MET A 56 8.35 26.29 -7.35
C MET A 56 8.34 25.06 -8.27
N GLY A 57 7.16 24.54 -8.65
CA GLY A 57 7.09 23.41 -9.58
C GLY A 57 7.47 22.05 -8.98
N VAL A 58 7.38 21.89 -7.65
CA VAL A 58 7.76 20.64 -6.96
C VAL A 58 6.59 19.65 -6.94
N ASP A 59 6.84 18.39 -7.32
CA ASP A 59 5.83 17.33 -7.44
C ASP A 59 5.85 16.29 -6.32
N GLU A 60 7.01 16.10 -5.71
CA GLU A 60 7.19 15.17 -4.62
C GLU A 60 8.04 15.78 -3.52
N ILE A 61 7.66 15.48 -2.28
CA ILE A 61 8.44 15.89 -1.11
C ILE A 61 8.56 14.70 -0.17
N VAL A 62 9.81 14.38 0.20
CA VAL A 62 10.09 13.39 1.23
C VAL A 62 9.94 14.07 2.59
N VAL A 63 8.83 13.79 3.27
CA VAL A 63 8.52 14.35 4.60
C VAL A 63 8.80 13.35 5.73
N ARG A 64 9.02 13.90 6.92
CA ARG A 64 9.02 13.14 8.17
C ARG A 64 7.60 12.72 8.52
N SER A 65 7.47 11.54 9.13
CA SER A 65 6.19 10.94 9.49
C SER A 65 6.24 10.36 10.90
N ALA A 66 5.08 10.29 11.55
CA ALA A 66 4.93 9.57 12.81
C ALA A 66 5.33 8.09 12.69
N ILE A 67 5.08 7.44 11.54
CA ILE A 67 5.38 6.01 11.33
C ILE A 67 6.90 5.76 11.33
N THR A 68 7.68 6.68 10.76
CA THR A 68 9.15 6.57 10.63
C THR A 68 9.90 7.11 11.85
N CYS A 69 9.19 7.59 12.89
CA CYS A 69 9.82 8.14 14.07
C CYS A 69 10.55 7.06 14.89
N SER A 70 11.84 7.27 15.15
CA SER A 70 12.71 6.38 15.93
C SER A 70 12.61 6.59 17.45
N SER A 71 11.79 7.53 17.93
CA SER A 71 11.60 7.74 19.37
C SER A 71 11.06 6.47 20.04
N SER A 72 11.73 6.03 21.10
CA SER A 72 11.38 4.82 21.87
C SER A 72 10.02 4.96 22.58
N HIS A 73 9.75 6.15 23.11
CA HIS A 73 8.48 6.47 23.74
C HIS A 73 7.93 7.76 23.13
N GLY A 74 6.69 7.71 22.64
CA GLY A 74 6.04 8.84 21.98
C GLY A 74 6.52 9.08 20.54
N VAL A 75 6.36 10.33 20.09
CA VAL A 75 6.74 10.82 18.76
C VAL A 75 7.49 12.14 18.96
N CYS A 76 8.60 12.34 18.23
CA CYS A 76 9.33 13.61 18.32
C CYS A 76 8.57 14.74 17.60
N SER A 77 8.78 15.99 18.05
CA SER A 77 8.06 17.15 17.52
C SER A 77 8.22 17.30 16.01
N SER A 78 9.42 17.06 15.49
CA SER A 78 9.69 17.16 14.05
C SER A 78 9.01 16.07 13.20
N CYS A 79 8.74 14.88 13.74
CA CYS A 79 8.05 13.83 12.97
C CYS A 79 6.54 14.07 12.88
N TYR A 80 5.97 14.81 13.83
CA TYR A 80 4.56 15.22 13.79
C TYR A 80 4.38 16.58 13.09
N GLY A 81 5.34 17.48 13.28
CA GLY A 81 5.39 18.82 12.70
C GLY A 81 4.57 19.83 13.49
N ARG A 82 3.60 20.43 12.83
CA ARG A 82 2.76 21.52 13.34
C ARG A 82 1.49 21.00 14.01
N ASP A 83 1.12 21.62 15.14
CA ASP A 83 -0.21 21.52 15.73
C ASP A 83 -1.20 22.29 14.85
N LEU A 84 -2.16 21.59 14.27
CA LEU A 84 -3.15 22.16 13.36
C LEU A 84 -4.18 23.03 14.09
N ALA A 85 -4.35 22.87 15.41
CA ALA A 85 -5.29 23.66 16.18
C ALA A 85 -4.73 25.02 16.59
N ARG A 86 -3.41 25.10 16.89
CA ARG A 86 -2.75 26.32 17.37
C ARG A 86 -1.86 27.00 16.34
N GLY A 87 -1.49 26.30 15.28
CA GLY A 87 -0.73 26.86 14.17
C GLY A 87 0.77 27.04 14.44
N HIS A 88 1.33 26.52 15.53
CA HIS A 88 2.77 26.49 15.79
C HIS A 88 3.30 25.04 15.79
N GLN A 89 4.63 24.88 15.83
CA GLN A 89 5.23 23.55 15.98
C GLN A 89 4.73 22.87 17.27
N VAL A 90 4.40 21.58 17.18
CA VAL A 90 3.83 20.81 18.30
C VAL A 90 4.70 20.92 19.57
N ASN A 91 4.06 21.19 20.71
CA ASN A 91 4.78 21.33 21.97
C ASN A 91 5.19 19.97 22.53
N ILE A 92 6.32 19.95 23.24
CA ILE A 92 6.74 18.75 23.96
C ILE A 92 5.71 18.46 25.07
N GLY A 93 5.13 17.27 25.02
CA GLY A 93 4.11 16.81 25.96
C GLY A 93 2.68 16.87 25.44
N GLU A 94 2.44 17.36 24.22
CA GLU A 94 1.11 17.25 23.60
C GLU A 94 0.72 15.80 23.31
N ALA A 95 -0.51 15.44 23.66
CA ALA A 95 -1.05 14.09 23.51
C ALA A 95 -1.55 13.84 22.08
N VAL A 96 -0.64 13.87 21.10
CA VAL A 96 -0.94 13.75 19.66
C VAL A 96 -1.73 12.49 19.29
N GLY A 97 -1.58 11.40 20.06
CA GLY A 97 -2.36 10.18 19.86
C GLY A 97 -3.84 10.34 20.19
N VAL A 98 -4.18 11.10 21.24
CA VAL A 98 -5.57 11.39 21.60
C VAL A 98 -6.19 12.36 20.59
N ILE A 99 -5.43 13.39 20.20
CA ILE A 99 -5.85 14.35 19.17
C ILE A 99 -6.14 13.63 17.86
N ALA A 100 -5.23 12.76 17.39
CA ALA A 100 -5.44 11.96 16.19
C ALA A 100 -6.68 11.06 16.25
N ALA A 101 -6.92 10.40 17.38
CA ALA A 101 -8.10 9.57 17.57
C ALA A 101 -9.40 10.40 17.53
N GLN A 102 -9.41 11.59 18.12
CA GLN A 102 -10.57 12.49 18.11
C GLN A 102 -10.84 13.06 16.70
N SER A 103 -9.80 13.53 16.02
CA SER A 103 -9.90 14.08 14.66
C SER A 103 -10.42 13.10 13.62
N ILE A 104 -10.34 11.80 13.89
CA ILE A 104 -10.90 10.73 13.05
C ILE A 104 -12.28 10.30 13.59
N GLY A 105 -12.38 10.08 14.91
CA GLY A 105 -13.56 9.52 15.54
C GLY A 105 -14.78 10.45 15.52
N GLU A 106 -14.62 11.73 15.84
CA GLU A 106 -15.73 12.69 15.86
C GLU A 106 -16.38 12.80 14.46
N PRO A 107 -15.65 13.11 13.37
CA PRO A 107 -16.26 13.12 12.05
C PRO A 107 -16.79 11.75 11.65
N GLY A 108 -16.13 10.65 12.01
CA GLY A 108 -16.60 9.29 11.72
C GLY A 108 -17.99 8.98 12.30
N THR A 109 -18.28 9.43 13.53
CA THR A 109 -19.63 9.30 14.10
C THR A 109 -20.67 10.12 13.32
N GLN A 110 -20.28 11.30 12.83
CA GLN A 110 -21.13 12.14 11.98
C GLN A 110 -21.39 11.50 10.60
N LEU A 111 -20.38 10.85 10.01
CA LEU A 111 -20.51 10.14 8.73
C LEU A 111 -21.58 9.05 8.78
N THR A 112 -21.63 8.32 9.90
CA THR A 112 -22.61 7.25 10.10
C THR A 112 -24.02 7.83 10.00
N MET A 113 -24.28 8.98 10.61
CA MET A 113 -25.58 9.64 10.49
C MET A 113 -25.86 10.12 9.06
N ARG A 114 -24.89 10.74 8.36
CA ARG A 114 -25.11 11.26 6.99
C ARG A 114 -25.37 10.17 5.96
N THR A 115 -24.66 9.05 6.05
CA THR A 115 -24.75 7.94 5.08
C THR A 115 -26.17 7.36 5.01
N PHE A 116 -26.87 7.23 6.14
CA PHE A 116 -28.26 6.75 6.17
C PHE A 116 -29.25 7.67 5.45
N HIS A 117 -28.97 8.97 5.36
CA HIS A 117 -29.88 9.93 4.73
C HIS A 117 -29.67 9.99 3.20
N ILE A 118 -28.45 9.74 2.73
CA ILE A 118 -28.09 9.77 1.30
C ILE A 118 -28.35 8.42 0.63
N GLY A 119 -28.34 7.32 1.38
CA GLY A 119 -28.55 5.96 0.87
C GLY A 119 -29.91 5.68 0.19
N GLY A 120 -30.85 6.64 0.21
CA GLY A 120 -32.12 6.56 -0.52
C GLY A 120 -32.04 6.95 -2.00
N ALA A 121 -30.95 7.57 -2.45
CA ALA A 121 -30.78 7.99 -3.85
C ALA A 121 -29.55 7.28 -4.46
N ALA A 122 -29.78 6.33 -5.35
CA ALA A 122 -28.71 5.67 -6.12
C ALA A 122 -28.42 6.49 -7.39
N SER A 123 -27.30 7.21 -7.43
CA SER A 123 -26.75 7.76 -8.67
C SER A 123 -25.86 6.70 -9.34
N ARG A 124 -26.11 6.40 -10.62
CA ARG A 124 -25.14 5.69 -11.46
C ARG A 124 -24.10 6.71 -11.92
N ALA A 125 -22.84 6.48 -11.57
CA ALA A 125 -21.77 7.13 -12.30
C ALA A 125 -21.66 6.47 -13.69
N SER A 126 -21.59 7.27 -14.75
CA SER A 126 -21.32 6.76 -16.10
C SER A 126 -19.91 6.18 -16.14
N ALA A 127 -19.74 5.03 -16.79
CA ALA A 127 -18.43 4.44 -16.98
C ALA A 127 -17.58 5.35 -17.87
N VAL A 128 -16.33 5.59 -17.47
CA VAL A 128 -15.38 6.40 -18.24
C VAL A 128 -14.85 5.56 -19.40
N ASP A 129 -15.01 6.04 -20.62
CA ASP A 129 -14.63 5.35 -21.87
C ASP A 129 -13.45 6.01 -22.60
N SER A 130 -12.96 7.14 -22.08
CA SER A 130 -11.91 7.93 -22.71
C SER A 130 -11.14 8.79 -21.71
N VAL A 131 -9.90 9.11 -22.04
CA VAL A 131 -9.09 10.13 -21.36
C VAL A 131 -9.04 11.37 -22.23
N GLN A 132 -9.57 12.46 -21.70
CA GLN A 132 -9.44 13.79 -22.24
C GLN A 132 -8.46 14.58 -21.37
N VAL A 133 -7.39 15.08 -22.00
CA VAL A 133 -6.39 15.91 -21.34
C VAL A 133 -7.01 17.24 -20.97
N LYS A 134 -6.77 17.74 -19.75
CA LYS A 134 -7.35 19.02 -19.30
C LYS A 134 -6.38 20.19 -19.51
N HIS A 135 -5.08 19.92 -19.49
CA HIS A 135 -4.02 20.90 -19.60
C HIS A 135 -3.07 20.53 -20.74
N GLY A 136 -2.75 21.49 -21.59
CA GLY A 136 -1.75 21.28 -22.64
C GLY A 136 -0.37 20.96 -22.06
N GLY A 137 0.35 20.06 -22.70
CA GLY A 137 1.65 19.56 -22.23
C GLY A 137 2.27 18.54 -23.18
N ARG A 138 3.33 17.88 -22.73
CA ARG A 138 3.97 16.74 -23.40
C ARG A 138 3.58 15.44 -22.73
N VAL A 139 3.22 14.44 -23.51
CA VAL A 139 2.87 13.13 -22.95
C VAL A 139 4.11 12.32 -22.60
N ARG A 140 4.05 11.62 -21.47
CA ARG A 140 5.00 10.61 -21.03
C ARG A 140 4.27 9.30 -20.78
N LEU A 141 4.78 8.23 -21.39
CA LEU A 141 4.23 6.88 -21.25
C LEU A 141 5.06 6.10 -20.23
N ASN A 142 4.49 5.82 -19.06
CA ASN A 142 5.16 5.16 -17.94
C ASN A 142 4.81 3.66 -17.91
N ASN A 143 5.84 2.80 -17.87
CA ASN A 143 5.73 1.33 -17.79
C ASN A 143 4.76 0.73 -18.83
N MET A 144 4.76 1.27 -20.05
CA MET A 144 3.82 0.91 -21.10
C MET A 144 4.50 0.16 -22.24
N LYS A 145 4.10 -1.10 -22.42
CA LYS A 145 4.26 -1.85 -23.67
C LYS A 145 3.05 -1.58 -24.56
N PHE A 146 3.31 -1.23 -25.81
CA PHE A 146 2.29 -0.95 -26.81
C PHE A 146 2.66 -1.55 -28.17
N VAL A 147 1.65 -1.76 -28.99
CA VAL A 147 1.81 -2.20 -30.39
C VAL A 147 1.19 -1.15 -31.31
N GLU A 148 1.82 -0.89 -32.46
CA GLU A 148 1.33 0.08 -33.44
C GLU A 148 0.44 -0.63 -34.46
N ARG A 149 -0.83 -0.20 -34.56
CA ARG A 149 -1.79 -0.72 -35.52
C ARG A 149 -1.54 -0.11 -36.90
N ALA A 150 -2.00 -0.78 -37.97
CA ALA A 150 -1.89 -0.28 -39.35
C ALA A 150 -2.48 1.14 -39.56
N ASP A 151 -3.45 1.54 -38.73
CA ASP A 151 -4.07 2.87 -38.75
C ASP A 151 -3.20 3.98 -38.10
N GLY A 152 -2.01 3.63 -37.60
CA GLY A 152 -1.08 4.55 -36.91
C GLY A 152 -1.41 4.85 -35.45
N LYS A 153 -2.47 4.23 -34.90
CA LYS A 153 -2.80 4.30 -33.47
C LYS A 153 -1.99 3.29 -32.66
N LEU A 154 -1.61 3.67 -31.45
CA LEU A 154 -0.94 2.76 -30.51
C LEU A 154 -2.00 2.03 -29.67
N VAL A 155 -1.82 0.74 -29.45
CA VAL A 155 -2.70 -0.06 -28.60
C VAL A 155 -1.90 -0.57 -27.41
N VAL A 156 -2.41 -0.33 -26.21
CA VAL A 156 -1.74 -0.73 -24.97
C VAL A 156 -1.83 -2.23 -24.76
N VAL A 157 -0.70 -2.92 -24.61
CA VAL A 157 -0.63 -4.38 -24.34
C VAL A 157 -0.12 -4.71 -22.94
N SER A 158 -0.07 -3.73 -22.04
CA SER A 158 0.37 -3.93 -20.65
C SER A 158 -0.62 -3.34 -19.65
N ARG A 159 -0.85 -4.03 -18.54
CA ARG A 159 -1.87 -3.69 -17.52
C ARG A 159 -1.42 -2.61 -16.53
N SER A 160 -0.13 -2.41 -16.41
CA SER A 160 0.50 -1.46 -15.49
C SER A 160 0.86 -0.13 -16.18
N SER A 161 0.26 0.11 -17.35
CA SER A 161 0.48 1.30 -18.16
C SER A 161 -0.15 2.53 -17.53
N ALA A 162 0.62 3.62 -17.52
CA ALA A 162 0.10 4.92 -17.18
C ALA A 162 0.54 5.96 -18.22
N LEU A 163 -0.35 6.91 -18.45
CA LEU A 163 -0.11 8.09 -19.25
C LEU A 163 -0.02 9.27 -18.30
N ALA A 164 1.12 9.94 -18.31
CA ALA A 164 1.31 11.20 -17.63
C ALA A 164 1.37 12.34 -18.66
N VAL A 165 0.77 13.49 -18.34
CA VAL A 165 0.95 14.72 -19.13
C VAL A 165 1.86 15.63 -18.35
N ALA A 166 3.07 15.83 -18.88
CA ALA A 166 4.08 16.70 -18.31
C ALA A 166 4.00 18.11 -18.91
N ASP A 167 4.37 19.15 -18.16
CA ASP A 167 4.51 20.49 -18.72
C ASP A 167 5.85 20.73 -19.42
N GLU A 168 6.10 21.96 -19.90
CA GLU A 168 7.35 22.35 -20.55
C GLU A 168 8.60 22.16 -19.68
N HIS A 169 8.43 22.11 -18.35
CA HIS A 169 9.51 21.90 -17.38
C HIS A 169 9.65 20.43 -16.99
N GLY A 170 8.84 19.53 -17.57
CA GLY A 170 8.88 18.11 -17.32
C GLY A 170 8.15 17.68 -16.04
N ARG A 171 7.26 18.51 -15.49
CA ARG A 171 6.44 18.21 -14.31
C ARG A 171 5.15 17.51 -14.69
N GLU A 172 4.84 16.37 -14.07
CA GLU A 172 3.62 15.60 -14.33
C GLU A 172 2.40 16.30 -13.73
N ARG A 173 1.52 16.86 -14.57
CA ARG A 173 0.29 17.54 -14.15
C ARG A 173 -0.91 16.62 -14.09
N GLU A 174 -0.95 15.66 -15.00
CA GLU A 174 -2.04 14.70 -15.11
C GLU A 174 -1.46 13.30 -15.13
N TYR A 175 -2.11 12.39 -14.43
CA TYR A 175 -1.73 10.98 -14.39
C TYR A 175 -2.98 10.12 -14.58
N TYR A 176 -2.98 9.32 -15.63
CA TYR A 176 -4.07 8.45 -16.03
C TYR A 176 -3.59 7.02 -16.11
N LYS A 177 -4.18 6.14 -15.31
CA LYS A 177 -3.96 4.71 -15.48
C LYS A 177 -4.75 4.23 -16.70
N LEU A 178 -4.08 3.55 -17.63
CA LEU A 178 -4.69 3.05 -18.85
C LEU A 178 -4.99 1.55 -18.74
N PRO A 179 -6.19 1.09 -19.12
CA PRO A 179 -6.49 -0.33 -19.18
C PRO A 179 -5.78 -1.00 -20.35
N TYR A 180 -5.61 -2.32 -20.26
CA TYR A 180 -5.17 -3.14 -21.38
C TYR A 180 -6.13 -2.97 -22.56
N GLY A 181 -5.57 -2.72 -23.75
CA GLY A 181 -6.29 -2.49 -24.99
C GLY A 181 -6.90 -1.10 -25.17
N ALA A 182 -6.48 -0.13 -24.36
CA ALA A 182 -6.74 1.27 -24.67
C ALA A 182 -6.08 1.65 -26.00
N GLU A 183 -6.85 2.32 -26.87
CA GLU A 183 -6.36 2.93 -28.09
C GLU A 183 -5.83 4.34 -27.77
N LEU A 184 -4.57 4.59 -28.09
CA LEU A 184 -3.88 5.86 -27.94
C LEU A 184 -3.75 6.54 -29.30
N SER A 185 -4.10 7.82 -29.34
CA SER A 185 -4.01 8.67 -30.53
C SER A 185 -2.67 9.42 -30.64
N ILE A 186 -1.78 9.26 -29.67
CA ILE A 186 -0.56 10.04 -29.47
C ILE A 186 0.63 9.15 -29.11
N LYS A 187 1.85 9.61 -29.41
CA LYS A 187 3.12 8.93 -29.12
C LYS A 187 3.83 9.55 -27.90
N ASP A 188 4.86 8.85 -27.41
CA ASP A 188 5.66 9.33 -26.28
C ASP A 188 6.39 10.63 -26.66
N GLY A 189 6.28 11.66 -25.83
CA GLY A 189 6.85 12.98 -26.07
C GLY A 189 6.02 13.92 -26.96
N ASP A 190 4.89 13.47 -27.50
CA ASP A 190 4.01 14.32 -28.31
C ASP A 190 3.40 15.45 -27.49
N ALA A 191 3.24 16.61 -28.11
CA ALA A 191 2.54 17.75 -27.53
C ALA A 191 1.03 17.57 -27.68
N VAL A 192 0.29 17.79 -26.59
CA VAL A 192 -1.17 17.69 -26.52
C VAL A 192 -1.77 19.02 -26.11
N GLU A 193 -2.94 19.32 -26.66
CA GLU A 193 -3.73 20.50 -26.29
C GLU A 193 -4.77 20.16 -25.22
N ALA A 194 -5.16 21.17 -24.44
CA ALA A 194 -6.26 21.06 -23.50
C ALA A 194 -7.56 20.69 -24.23
N GLY A 195 -8.24 19.66 -23.75
CA GLY A 195 -9.47 19.12 -24.34
C GLY A 195 -9.24 18.03 -25.39
N GLN A 196 -8.00 17.67 -25.72
CA GLN A 196 -7.73 16.59 -26.67
C GLN A 196 -7.98 15.21 -26.05
N VAL A 197 -8.66 14.32 -26.79
CA VAL A 197 -8.84 12.92 -26.40
C VAL A 197 -7.59 12.14 -26.78
N VAL A 198 -6.87 11.65 -25.78
CA VAL A 198 -5.58 10.96 -25.95
C VAL A 198 -5.69 9.45 -25.89
N ALA A 199 -6.66 8.92 -25.13
CA ALA A 199 -6.91 7.49 -25.04
C ALA A 199 -8.41 7.19 -25.08
N LYS A 200 -8.79 6.05 -25.67
CA LYS A 200 -10.16 5.58 -25.75
C LYS A 200 -10.21 4.05 -25.57
N TRP A 201 -11.24 3.56 -24.89
CA TRP A 201 -11.51 2.13 -24.76
C TRP A 201 -13.01 1.87 -24.61
N ASP A 202 -13.39 0.60 -24.68
CA ASP A 202 -14.74 0.17 -24.34
C ASP A 202 -14.78 -0.23 -22.85
N PRO A 203 -15.56 0.47 -22.00
CA PRO A 203 -15.62 0.17 -20.57
C PRO A 203 -16.38 -1.13 -20.24
N HIS A 204 -17.11 -1.70 -21.21
CA HIS A 204 -17.93 -2.89 -21.01
C HIS A 204 -17.27 -4.16 -21.54
N THR A 205 -16.10 -4.05 -22.16
CA THR A 205 -15.39 -5.20 -22.71
C THR A 205 -13.91 -5.17 -22.39
N HIS A 206 -13.34 -6.34 -22.10
CA HIS A 206 -11.90 -6.55 -22.12
C HIS A 206 -11.51 -7.12 -23.48
N PRO A 207 -10.79 -6.36 -24.33
CA PRO A 207 -10.34 -6.85 -25.62
C PRO A 207 -9.16 -7.82 -25.43
N ILE A 208 -9.08 -8.83 -26.28
CA ILE A 208 -7.89 -9.66 -26.51
C ILE A 208 -7.26 -9.17 -27.80
N ILE A 209 -5.99 -8.75 -27.75
CA ILE A 209 -5.32 -8.07 -28.87
C ILE A 209 -4.22 -8.94 -29.44
N ALA A 210 -4.05 -8.89 -30.76
CA ALA A 210 -2.98 -9.57 -31.44
C ALA A 210 -1.66 -8.79 -31.37
N GLU A 211 -0.60 -9.39 -30.83
CA GLU A 211 0.74 -8.75 -30.75
C GLU A 211 1.57 -8.94 -32.02
N VAL A 212 1.29 -9.98 -32.80
CA VAL A 212 1.98 -10.31 -34.05
C VAL A 212 0.99 -10.44 -35.20
N GLU A 213 1.46 -10.19 -36.42
CA GLU A 213 0.69 -10.47 -37.62
C GLU A 213 0.63 -11.96 -37.92
N GLY A 214 -0.48 -12.42 -38.47
CA GLY A 214 -0.64 -13.82 -38.86
C GLY A 214 -2.04 -14.15 -39.33
N LYS A 215 -2.24 -15.40 -39.73
CA LYS A 215 -3.53 -15.94 -40.11
C LYS A 215 -4.18 -16.61 -38.91
N ALA A 216 -5.41 -16.25 -38.57
CA ALA A 216 -6.14 -16.84 -37.45
C ALA A 216 -6.60 -18.26 -37.80
N GLN A 217 -6.21 -19.24 -36.99
CA GLN A 217 -6.71 -20.61 -37.10
C GLN A 217 -7.38 -21.02 -35.79
N TYR A 218 -8.59 -21.54 -35.91
CA TYR A 218 -9.33 -22.09 -34.78
C TYR A 218 -8.74 -23.40 -34.30
N ALA A 219 -8.49 -23.50 -33.00
CA ALA A 219 -8.15 -24.72 -32.31
C ALA A 219 -9.18 -24.97 -31.19
N ASP A 220 -9.72 -26.19 -31.12
CA ASP A 220 -10.78 -26.59 -30.19
C ASP A 220 -12.07 -25.73 -30.25
N MET A 221 -12.30 -25.02 -31.34
CA MET A 221 -13.55 -24.28 -31.60
C MET A 221 -14.47 -25.05 -32.55
N VAL A 222 -15.54 -25.63 -32.00
CA VAL A 222 -16.54 -26.42 -32.73
C VAL A 222 -17.93 -25.85 -32.42
N GLU A 223 -18.69 -25.56 -33.47
CA GLU A 223 -20.04 -25.01 -33.36
C GLU A 223 -20.98 -25.96 -32.61
N GLY A 224 -21.75 -25.42 -31.67
CA GLY A 224 -22.67 -26.17 -30.79
C GLY A 224 -21.99 -26.94 -29.65
N VAL A 225 -20.66 -27.04 -29.64
CA VAL A 225 -19.89 -27.72 -28.58
C VAL A 225 -19.09 -26.73 -27.74
N THR A 226 -18.30 -25.86 -28.36
CA THR A 226 -17.49 -24.85 -27.67
C THR A 226 -17.83 -23.42 -28.09
N MET A 227 -18.50 -23.21 -29.22
CA MET A 227 -18.95 -21.89 -29.68
C MET A 227 -20.37 -21.90 -30.23
N HIS A 228 -21.04 -20.76 -30.19
CA HIS A 228 -22.33 -20.50 -30.82
C HIS A 228 -22.20 -19.30 -31.76
N ARG A 229 -22.63 -19.43 -33.02
CA ARG A 229 -22.66 -18.31 -33.96
C ARG A 229 -24.01 -17.62 -33.88
N SER A 230 -24.03 -16.38 -33.41
CA SER A 230 -25.23 -15.53 -33.44
C SER A 230 -25.11 -14.54 -34.59
N VAL A 231 -26.18 -14.37 -35.34
CA VAL A 231 -26.30 -13.29 -36.32
C VAL A 231 -27.17 -12.21 -35.70
N ASP A 232 -26.66 -11.00 -35.62
CA ASP A 232 -27.45 -9.85 -35.18
C ASP A 232 -28.47 -9.50 -36.28
N GLU A 233 -29.77 -9.61 -35.96
CA GLU A 233 -30.87 -9.40 -36.91
C GLU A 233 -30.94 -7.97 -37.46
N MET A 234 -30.35 -6.98 -36.77
CA MET A 234 -30.35 -5.59 -37.26
C MET A 234 -29.15 -5.26 -38.15
N THR A 235 -27.96 -5.77 -37.83
CA THR A 235 -26.73 -5.42 -38.56
C THR A 235 -26.33 -6.48 -39.60
N GLY A 236 -26.88 -7.69 -39.52
CA GLY A 236 -26.49 -8.82 -40.35
C GLY A 236 -25.07 -9.35 -40.08
N LEU A 237 -24.39 -8.82 -39.06
CA LEU A 237 -23.05 -9.24 -38.66
C LEU A 237 -23.16 -10.52 -37.83
N SER A 238 -22.33 -11.50 -38.15
CA SER A 238 -22.20 -12.71 -37.35
C SER A 238 -21.14 -12.51 -36.26
N SER A 239 -21.50 -12.71 -35.01
CA SER A 239 -20.60 -12.80 -33.87
C SER A 239 -20.52 -14.24 -33.38
N ILE A 240 -19.34 -14.66 -32.94
CA ILE A 240 -19.13 -16.01 -32.41
C ILE A 240 -18.97 -15.89 -30.91
N GLU A 241 -19.89 -16.45 -30.14
CA GLU A 241 -19.83 -16.47 -28.68
C GLU A 241 -19.25 -17.81 -28.20
N VAL A 242 -18.25 -17.77 -27.33
CA VAL A 242 -17.65 -18.96 -26.73
C VAL A 242 -18.51 -19.44 -25.57
N ILE A 243 -18.93 -20.71 -25.63
CA ILE A 243 -19.76 -21.33 -24.59
C ILE A 243 -18.90 -21.51 -23.33
N GLU A 244 -19.47 -21.17 -22.17
CA GLU A 244 -18.81 -21.36 -20.87
C GLU A 244 -18.62 -22.84 -20.53
N SER A 245 -17.49 -23.22 -19.94
CA SER A 245 -17.17 -24.63 -19.65
C SER A 245 -18.22 -25.38 -18.83
N ALA A 246 -19.03 -24.66 -18.04
CA ALA A 246 -20.13 -25.24 -17.26
C ALA A 246 -21.38 -25.56 -18.12
N SER A 247 -21.62 -24.83 -19.20
CA SER A 247 -22.77 -24.99 -20.10
C SER A 247 -22.46 -25.81 -21.35
N ARG A 248 -21.21 -26.27 -21.52
CA ARG A 248 -20.81 -27.14 -22.64
C ARG A 248 -21.35 -28.56 -22.53
N PRO A 249 -21.67 -29.22 -23.66
CA PRO A 249 -21.92 -30.66 -23.71
C PRO A 249 -20.73 -31.48 -23.18
N GLN A 250 -20.98 -32.72 -22.74
CA GLN A 250 -19.94 -33.59 -22.16
C GLN A 250 -18.73 -33.81 -23.08
N ALA A 251 -18.92 -33.75 -24.41
CA ALA A 251 -17.88 -33.87 -25.42
C ALA A 251 -16.91 -32.65 -25.48
N GLY A 252 -17.33 -31.48 -25.01
CA GLY A 252 -16.56 -30.22 -25.07
C GLY A 252 -16.13 -29.65 -23.72
N ARG A 253 -16.37 -30.39 -22.63
CA ARG A 253 -16.18 -29.89 -21.26
C ARG A 253 -14.71 -29.61 -20.93
N ASP A 254 -13.79 -30.40 -21.48
CA ASP A 254 -12.34 -30.26 -21.30
C ASP A 254 -11.63 -29.55 -22.47
N SER A 255 -12.36 -29.21 -23.55
CA SER A 255 -11.80 -28.51 -24.72
C SER A 255 -11.38 -27.07 -24.37
N ARG A 256 -10.27 -26.59 -24.93
CA ARG A 256 -9.74 -25.25 -24.67
C ARG A 256 -9.83 -24.41 -25.93
N PRO A 257 -10.98 -23.77 -26.21
CA PRO A 257 -11.12 -22.97 -27.42
C PRO A 257 -10.07 -21.87 -27.43
N MET A 258 -9.31 -21.82 -28.52
CA MET A 258 -8.18 -20.93 -28.68
C MET A 258 -7.99 -20.58 -30.15
N ILE A 259 -7.40 -19.41 -30.38
CA ILE A 259 -7.02 -18.96 -31.72
C ILE A 259 -5.51 -19.02 -31.83
N LEU A 260 -5.02 -19.81 -32.78
CA LEU A 260 -3.61 -19.91 -33.13
C LEU A 260 -3.31 -18.94 -34.27
N LEU A 261 -2.17 -18.25 -34.22
CA LEU A 261 -1.68 -17.50 -35.37
C LEU A 261 -0.73 -18.38 -36.19
N THR A 262 -1.00 -18.53 -37.48
CA THR A 262 -0.14 -19.24 -38.43
C THR A 262 0.45 -18.28 -39.47
N ASP A 263 1.64 -18.63 -39.96
CA ASP A 263 2.29 -17.94 -41.06
C ASP A 263 1.64 -18.34 -42.41
N ALA A 264 2.15 -17.79 -43.52
CA ALA A 264 1.66 -18.12 -44.85
C ALA A 264 1.87 -19.60 -45.25
N ASN A 265 2.75 -20.33 -44.55
CA ASN A 265 3.07 -21.74 -44.79
C ASN A 265 2.28 -22.71 -43.88
N GLY A 266 1.47 -22.18 -42.95
CA GLY A 266 0.72 -22.97 -41.98
C GLY A 266 1.51 -23.38 -40.74
N GLU A 267 2.71 -22.82 -40.53
CA GLU A 267 3.47 -23.00 -39.29
C GLU A 267 3.04 -21.96 -38.26
N PRO A 268 2.97 -22.30 -36.96
CA PRO A 268 2.55 -21.36 -35.94
C PRO A 268 3.58 -20.24 -35.76
N VAL A 269 3.11 -18.99 -35.75
CA VAL A 269 3.95 -17.82 -35.49
C VAL A 269 4.37 -17.86 -34.03
N CYS A 270 5.68 -17.83 -33.76
CA CYS A 270 6.21 -17.81 -32.40
C CYS A 270 6.33 -16.38 -31.85
N VAL A 271 6.19 -16.23 -30.53
CA VAL A 271 6.40 -14.95 -29.83
C VAL A 271 7.86 -14.49 -30.04
N THR A 272 8.08 -13.19 -30.28
CA THR A 272 9.40 -12.60 -30.43
C THR A 272 10.30 -12.90 -29.21
N GLY A 273 11.28 -13.78 -29.39
CA GLY A 273 12.25 -14.16 -28.35
C GLY A 273 11.96 -15.49 -27.62
N SER A 274 10.86 -16.18 -27.91
CA SER A 274 10.59 -17.54 -27.37
C SER A 274 10.16 -18.50 -28.49
N ASN A 275 10.40 -19.81 -28.32
CA ASN A 275 9.96 -20.83 -29.29
C ASN A 275 8.51 -21.29 -29.05
N THR A 276 7.69 -20.43 -28.43
CA THR A 276 6.31 -20.73 -28.03
C THR A 276 5.35 -20.17 -29.08
N PRO A 277 4.42 -20.98 -29.63
CA PRO A 277 3.45 -20.51 -30.60
C PRO A 277 2.51 -19.48 -29.98
N VAL A 278 2.20 -18.41 -30.73
CA VAL A 278 1.25 -17.38 -30.31
C VAL A 278 -0.16 -17.97 -30.35
N GLN A 279 -0.73 -18.11 -29.16
CA GLN A 279 -2.04 -18.70 -28.96
C GLN A 279 -2.87 -17.85 -28.00
N TYR A 280 -4.08 -17.48 -28.43
CA TYR A 280 -5.02 -16.72 -27.62
C TYR A 280 -6.09 -17.66 -27.08
N LEU A 281 -6.02 -17.94 -25.77
CA LEU A 281 -7.03 -18.74 -25.07
C LEU A 281 -8.30 -17.91 -24.88
N LEU A 282 -9.44 -18.47 -25.27
CA LEU A 282 -10.73 -17.77 -25.19
C LEU A 282 -11.53 -18.28 -23.98
N PRO A 283 -11.81 -17.44 -22.99
CA PRO A 283 -12.67 -17.81 -21.88
C PRO A 283 -14.14 -17.90 -22.32
N GLY A 284 -14.98 -18.51 -21.46
CA GLY A 284 -16.43 -18.53 -21.68
C GLY A 284 -17.01 -17.11 -21.77
N LYS A 285 -18.06 -16.94 -22.58
CA LYS A 285 -18.71 -15.66 -22.92
C LYS A 285 -17.85 -14.70 -23.74
N ALA A 286 -16.63 -15.07 -24.14
CA ALA A 286 -15.85 -14.26 -25.07
C ALA A 286 -16.56 -14.20 -26.42
N ILE A 287 -16.68 -12.99 -26.97
CA ILE A 287 -17.26 -12.71 -28.28
C ILE A 287 -16.11 -12.53 -29.27
N VAL A 288 -15.90 -13.54 -30.10
CA VAL A 288 -14.91 -13.54 -31.17
C VAL A 288 -15.47 -12.77 -32.36
N SER A 289 -14.68 -11.82 -32.87
CA SER A 289 -15.07 -10.93 -33.97
C SER A 289 -14.45 -11.32 -35.31
N ILE A 290 -13.53 -12.29 -35.30
CA ILE A 290 -12.72 -12.67 -36.46
C ILE A 290 -13.12 -14.08 -36.89
N ASP A 291 -13.22 -14.33 -38.20
CA ASP A 291 -13.51 -15.65 -38.77
C ASP A 291 -12.24 -16.52 -38.90
N ASN A 292 -12.43 -17.85 -39.01
CA ASN A 292 -11.33 -18.76 -39.29
C ASN A 292 -10.66 -18.43 -40.64
N ASP A 293 -9.35 -18.53 -40.71
CA ASP A 293 -8.51 -18.19 -41.86
C ASP A 293 -8.45 -16.70 -42.22
N ALA A 294 -9.03 -15.81 -41.41
CA ALA A 294 -8.86 -14.37 -41.60
C ALA A 294 -7.44 -13.92 -41.26
N GLN A 295 -6.98 -12.87 -41.96
CA GLN A 295 -5.68 -12.27 -41.73
C GLN A 295 -5.80 -11.21 -40.64
N ILE A 296 -4.96 -11.32 -39.60
CA ILE A 296 -4.97 -10.45 -38.42
C ILE A 296 -3.73 -9.58 -38.46
N GLY A 297 -3.93 -8.27 -38.34
CA GLY A 297 -2.85 -7.30 -38.18
C GLY A 297 -2.41 -7.15 -36.73
N VAL A 298 -1.20 -6.61 -36.54
CA VAL A 298 -0.71 -6.21 -35.21
C VAL A 298 -1.65 -5.16 -34.60
N GLY A 299 -2.03 -5.32 -33.33
CA GLY A 299 -2.91 -4.42 -32.59
C GLY A 299 -4.41 -4.59 -32.85
N GLU A 300 -4.81 -5.62 -33.61
CA GLU A 300 -6.22 -5.89 -33.90
C GLU A 300 -6.90 -6.71 -32.79
N ILE A 301 -8.19 -6.46 -32.56
CA ILE A 301 -8.97 -7.12 -31.50
C ILE A 301 -9.46 -8.48 -32.00
N VAL A 302 -8.95 -9.54 -31.39
CA VAL A 302 -9.31 -10.94 -31.67
C VAL A 302 -10.67 -11.29 -31.09
N ALA A 303 -10.86 -10.96 -29.81
CA ALA A 303 -12.10 -11.24 -29.09
C ALA A 303 -12.37 -10.17 -28.03
N ARG A 304 -13.64 -10.03 -27.64
CA ARG A 304 -14.08 -9.14 -26.56
C ARG A 304 -14.70 -9.96 -25.45
N ILE A 305 -14.26 -9.77 -24.22
CA ILE A 305 -14.85 -10.41 -23.04
C ILE A 305 -15.79 -9.38 -22.42
N PRO A 306 -17.12 -9.60 -22.42
CA PRO A 306 -18.04 -8.70 -21.76
C PRO A 306 -17.78 -8.71 -20.25
N VAL A 307 -17.58 -7.53 -19.69
CA VAL A 307 -17.41 -7.32 -18.25
C VAL A 307 -18.76 -6.88 -17.72
N GLU A 308 -19.31 -7.64 -16.78
CA GLU A 308 -20.42 -7.13 -15.99
C GLU A 308 -19.91 -5.89 -15.26
N ALA A 309 -20.50 -4.72 -15.54
CA ALA A 309 -20.09 -3.47 -14.92
C ALA A 309 -20.02 -3.68 -13.41
N SER A 310 -18.80 -3.69 -12.86
CA SER A 310 -18.59 -3.88 -11.44
C SER A 310 -19.48 -2.86 -10.73
N ALA A 311 -20.34 -3.38 -9.86
CA ALA A 311 -21.23 -2.56 -9.05
C ALA A 311 -20.43 -1.39 -8.48
N ASN A 312 -21.03 -0.19 -8.59
CA ASN A 312 -20.55 1.11 -8.12
C ASN A 312 -19.42 1.01 -7.09
N LYS A 313 -18.36 1.83 -7.23
CA LYS A 313 -17.48 2.19 -6.11
C LYS A 313 -18.38 2.46 -4.91
N ASP A 314 -18.33 1.55 -3.94
CA ASP A 314 -19.43 1.39 -3.01
C ASP A 314 -19.44 2.54 -2.00
N ILE A 315 -20.20 3.60 -2.31
CA ILE A 315 -20.45 4.72 -1.42
C ILE A 315 -21.08 4.22 -0.09
N THR A 316 -21.72 3.04 -0.10
CA THR A 316 -22.39 2.48 1.09
C THR A 316 -21.43 1.84 2.09
N GLY A 317 -20.15 1.63 1.72
CA GLY A 317 -19.13 1.06 2.61
C GLY A 317 -18.76 1.95 3.81
N GLY A 318 -18.99 3.26 3.73
CA GLY A 318 -18.93 4.26 4.81
C GLY A 318 -17.90 3.99 5.92
N LEU A 319 -18.33 4.17 7.17
CA LEU A 319 -17.51 3.88 8.36
C LEU A 319 -17.13 2.38 8.52
N PRO A 320 -17.97 1.39 8.17
CA PRO A 320 -17.59 -0.03 8.25
C PRO A 320 -16.29 -0.38 7.51
N ARG A 321 -16.08 0.20 6.33
CA ARG A 321 -14.83 0.03 5.56
C ARG A 321 -13.62 0.59 6.31
N VAL A 322 -13.75 1.78 6.90
CA VAL A 322 -12.69 2.40 7.73
C VAL A 322 -12.40 1.55 8.96
N ALA A 323 -13.45 0.99 9.59
CA ALA A 323 -13.30 0.09 10.72
C ALA A 323 -12.57 -1.20 10.32
N ASP A 324 -12.90 -1.80 9.18
CA ASP A 324 -12.22 -3.01 8.69
C ASP A 324 -10.72 -2.74 8.40
N LEU A 325 -10.39 -1.56 7.88
CA LEU A 325 -8.99 -1.13 7.66
C LEU A 325 -8.23 -0.96 8.99
N PHE A 326 -8.82 -0.28 9.98
CA PHE A 326 -8.19 -0.11 11.30
C PHE A 326 -8.14 -1.40 12.12
N GLU A 327 -9.05 -2.34 11.90
CA GLU A 327 -8.98 -3.68 12.46
C GLU A 327 -8.06 -4.63 11.68
N ALA A 328 -7.42 -4.14 10.61
CA ALA A 328 -6.57 -4.91 9.72
C ALA A 328 -7.22 -6.23 9.30
N ARG A 329 -8.53 -6.21 9.01
CA ARG A 329 -9.28 -7.39 8.62
C ARG A 329 -8.91 -7.82 7.21
N LYS A 330 -8.73 -9.12 7.03
CA LYS A 330 -8.50 -9.70 5.70
C LYS A 330 -9.82 -9.68 4.94
N PRO A 331 -9.86 -9.15 3.70
CA PRO A 331 -11.02 -9.30 2.85
C PRO A 331 -11.39 -10.78 2.65
N LYS A 332 -12.68 -11.08 2.44
CA LYS A 332 -13.13 -12.46 2.20
C LYS A 332 -12.48 -13.04 0.94
N GLU A 333 -12.39 -12.23 -0.10
CA GLU A 333 -11.78 -12.57 -1.37
C GLU A 333 -10.68 -11.56 -1.69
N PRO A 334 -9.47 -11.70 -1.13
CA PRO A 334 -8.40 -10.74 -1.35
C PRO A 334 -7.80 -10.87 -2.75
N ALA A 335 -7.29 -9.79 -3.31
CA ALA A 335 -6.41 -9.84 -4.47
C ALA A 335 -5.19 -10.72 -4.16
N ILE A 336 -4.71 -11.44 -5.17
CA ILE A 336 -3.50 -12.24 -5.07
C ILE A 336 -2.36 -11.42 -5.66
N LEU A 337 -1.32 -11.18 -4.87
CA LEU A 337 -0.13 -10.45 -5.28
C LEU A 337 1.02 -11.41 -5.62
N ALA A 338 1.92 -10.98 -6.50
CA ALA A 338 3.13 -11.71 -6.84
C ALA A 338 4.12 -11.73 -5.66
N GLU A 339 4.58 -12.93 -5.30
CA GLU A 339 5.42 -13.17 -4.13
C GLU A 339 6.90 -12.91 -4.40
N ILE A 340 7.30 -13.19 -5.63
CA ILE A 340 8.63 -12.93 -6.18
C ILE A 340 8.48 -12.30 -7.57
N SER A 341 9.52 -11.62 -8.02
CA SER A 341 9.60 -11.09 -9.38
C SER A 341 10.07 -12.19 -10.33
N GLY A 342 9.53 -12.23 -11.55
CA GLY A 342 9.93 -13.21 -12.55
C GLY A 342 8.85 -13.53 -13.58
N VAL A 343 9.10 -14.57 -14.38
CA VAL A 343 8.19 -15.02 -15.44
C VAL A 343 7.11 -15.95 -14.89
N VAL A 344 5.86 -15.64 -15.20
CA VAL A 344 4.69 -16.43 -14.79
C VAL A 344 4.47 -17.60 -15.74
N SER A 345 4.23 -18.79 -15.19
CA SER A 345 3.82 -19.99 -15.93
C SER A 345 2.74 -20.74 -15.14
N PHE A 346 1.99 -21.61 -15.84
CA PHE A 346 0.94 -22.41 -15.19
C PHE A 346 1.29 -23.90 -15.22
N GLY A 347 1.44 -24.48 -14.03
CA GLY A 347 1.71 -25.91 -13.88
C GLY A 347 0.45 -26.78 -14.06
N LYS A 348 0.64 -28.09 -13.88
CA LYS A 348 -0.48 -29.07 -13.94
C LYS A 348 -1.60 -28.70 -12.96
N GLU A 349 -2.82 -28.74 -13.47
CA GLU A 349 -4.02 -28.46 -12.70
C GLU A 349 -4.37 -29.62 -11.75
N THR A 350 -4.76 -29.28 -10.53
CA THR A 350 -5.29 -30.22 -9.53
C THR A 350 -6.81 -30.06 -9.46
N LYS A 351 -7.53 -31.00 -8.81
CA LYS A 351 -8.98 -30.90 -8.59
C LYS A 351 -9.35 -29.54 -7.95
N GLY A 352 -9.95 -28.66 -8.76
CA GLY A 352 -10.47 -27.34 -8.35
C GLY A 352 -9.45 -26.21 -8.21
N LYS A 353 -8.14 -26.46 -8.40
CA LYS A 353 -7.08 -25.44 -8.28
C LYS A 353 -6.12 -25.49 -9.47
N ARG A 354 -5.71 -24.32 -9.96
CA ARG A 354 -4.67 -24.10 -10.96
C ARG A 354 -3.36 -23.79 -10.24
N ARG A 355 -2.25 -24.40 -10.65
CA ARG A 355 -0.92 -24.13 -10.09
C ARG A 355 -0.30 -22.97 -10.85
N LEU A 356 -0.05 -21.87 -10.17
CA LEU A 356 0.75 -20.75 -10.64
C LEU A 356 2.20 -21.01 -10.24
N VAL A 357 3.13 -20.83 -11.18
CA VAL A 357 4.57 -20.94 -10.95
C VAL A 357 5.21 -19.63 -11.43
N ILE A 358 5.89 -18.91 -10.53
CA ILE A 358 6.68 -17.72 -10.87
C ILE A 358 8.14 -18.15 -10.84
N THR A 359 8.83 -17.98 -11.96
CA THR A 359 10.25 -18.35 -12.10
C THR A 359 11.08 -17.07 -12.11
N PRO A 360 11.96 -16.84 -11.11
CA PRO A 360 12.78 -15.65 -11.04
C PRO A 360 13.92 -15.69 -12.07
N ASP A 361 14.30 -14.52 -12.59
CA ASP A 361 15.37 -14.39 -13.59
C ASP A 361 16.76 -14.68 -13.00
N ASP A 362 16.91 -14.54 -11.68
CA ASP A 362 18.17 -14.73 -10.94
C ASP A 362 18.56 -16.21 -10.74
N GLY A 363 17.75 -17.16 -11.23
CA GLY A 363 17.99 -18.60 -11.12
C GLY A 363 17.74 -19.17 -9.71
N SER A 364 17.05 -18.44 -8.85
CA SER A 364 16.56 -18.94 -7.55
C SER A 364 15.35 -19.87 -7.72
N ASP A 365 14.96 -20.56 -6.64
CA ASP A 365 13.86 -21.52 -6.68
C ASP A 365 12.54 -20.85 -7.11
N ALA A 366 11.83 -21.51 -8.01
CA ALA A 366 10.53 -21.04 -8.47
C ALA A 366 9.50 -21.04 -7.33
N TYR A 367 8.72 -19.97 -7.24
CA TYR A 367 7.62 -19.87 -6.28
C TYR A 367 6.36 -20.49 -6.87
N GLU A 368 5.66 -21.31 -6.09
CA GLU A 368 4.46 -21.99 -6.54
C GLU A 368 3.27 -21.72 -5.63
N ALA A 369 2.12 -21.40 -6.23
CA ALA A 369 0.87 -21.16 -5.52
C ALA A 369 -0.30 -21.90 -6.18
N LEU A 370 -1.25 -22.35 -5.37
CA LEU A 370 -2.48 -22.98 -5.85
C LEU A 370 -3.64 -21.98 -5.82
N ILE A 371 -4.05 -21.51 -6.99
CA ILE A 371 -5.14 -20.55 -7.18
C ILE A 371 -6.42 -21.31 -7.55
N HIS A 372 -7.58 -20.89 -7.02
CA HIS A 372 -8.85 -21.49 -7.39
C HIS A 372 -9.23 -21.20 -8.85
N LYS A 373 -9.74 -22.22 -9.57
CA LYS A 373 -10.06 -22.09 -11.02
C LYS A 373 -11.14 -21.05 -11.36
N TRP A 374 -12.03 -20.76 -10.42
CA TRP A 374 -13.11 -19.78 -10.62
C TRP A 374 -12.62 -18.33 -10.49
N ARG A 375 -11.41 -18.10 -9.97
CA ARG A 375 -10.84 -16.76 -9.91
C ARG A 375 -10.33 -16.33 -11.27
N GLN A 376 -10.66 -15.11 -11.63
CA GLN A 376 -10.08 -14.47 -12.81
C GLN A 376 -8.63 -14.10 -12.51
N ILE A 377 -7.74 -14.54 -13.40
CA ILE A 377 -6.32 -14.26 -13.34
C ILE A 377 -6.05 -13.17 -14.37
N ALA A 378 -5.43 -12.09 -13.92
CA ALA A 378 -5.08 -10.94 -14.75
C ALA A 378 -3.86 -11.23 -15.63
N VAL A 379 -2.92 -12.06 -15.17
CA VAL A 379 -1.65 -12.28 -15.86
C VAL A 379 -1.70 -13.44 -16.85
N PHE A 380 -0.95 -13.31 -17.94
CA PHE A 380 -0.81 -14.35 -18.96
C PHE A 380 0.41 -15.25 -18.70
N GLU A 381 0.45 -16.39 -19.38
CA GLU A 381 1.60 -17.29 -19.35
C GLU A 381 2.75 -16.69 -20.17
N GLY A 382 3.96 -16.67 -19.61
CA GLY A 382 5.14 -16.03 -20.20
C GLY A 382 5.32 -14.56 -19.85
N GLU A 383 4.37 -13.95 -19.11
CA GLU A 383 4.46 -12.56 -18.69
C GLU A 383 5.43 -12.39 -17.51
N THR A 384 6.23 -11.32 -17.55
CA THR A 384 7.13 -10.92 -16.45
C THR A 384 6.38 -10.05 -15.46
N VAL A 385 6.35 -10.45 -14.19
CA VAL A 385 5.69 -9.70 -13.10
C VAL A 385 6.70 -9.24 -12.06
N GLU A 386 6.44 -8.07 -11.46
CA GLU A 386 7.23 -7.57 -10.32
C GLU A 386 6.65 -8.04 -8.98
N LYS A 387 7.48 -8.03 -7.93
CA LYS A 387 7.06 -8.46 -6.60
C LYS A 387 6.01 -7.49 -6.06
N GLY A 388 4.86 -8.02 -5.66
CA GLY A 388 3.73 -7.24 -5.16
C GLY A 388 2.73 -6.80 -6.24
N GLU A 389 2.95 -7.16 -7.51
CA GLU A 389 2.00 -6.90 -8.59
C GLU A 389 0.74 -7.77 -8.50
N VAL A 390 -0.40 -7.27 -8.96
CA VAL A 390 -1.70 -7.96 -8.84
C VAL A 390 -1.83 -9.07 -9.91
N ILE A 391 -1.88 -10.32 -9.46
CA ILE A 391 -2.08 -11.51 -10.29
C ILE A 391 -3.56 -11.80 -10.53
N SER A 392 -4.40 -11.59 -9.50
CA SER A 392 -5.83 -11.87 -9.54
C SER A 392 -6.58 -10.75 -8.86
N ASP A 393 -7.67 -10.33 -9.49
CA ASP A 393 -8.47 -9.19 -9.04
C ASP A 393 -9.11 -9.43 -7.68
N GLY A 394 -9.30 -8.33 -6.95
CA GLY A 394 -9.95 -8.30 -5.65
C GLY A 394 -9.51 -7.10 -4.80
N PRO A 395 -10.16 -6.88 -3.64
CA PRO A 395 -9.67 -5.94 -2.65
C PRO A 395 -8.26 -6.32 -2.15
N SER A 396 -7.36 -5.36 -2.10
CA SER A 396 -6.00 -5.57 -1.61
C SER A 396 -5.99 -5.94 -0.12
N ASN A 397 -5.12 -6.88 0.26
CA ASN A 397 -4.95 -7.31 1.64
C ASN A 397 -3.82 -6.51 2.33
N PRO A 398 -4.08 -5.74 3.39
CA PRO A 398 -3.06 -4.97 4.11
C PRO A 398 -1.88 -5.81 4.62
N HIS A 399 -2.12 -7.07 4.99
CA HIS A 399 -1.05 -7.96 5.47
C HIS A 399 -0.06 -8.34 4.38
N ASP A 400 -0.56 -8.57 3.16
CA ASP A 400 0.29 -8.93 2.02
C ASP A 400 1.06 -7.71 1.52
N ILE A 401 0.44 -6.52 1.52
CA ILE A 401 1.13 -5.25 1.23
C ILE A 401 2.31 -5.04 2.20
N LEU A 402 2.11 -5.24 3.51
CA LEU A 402 3.19 -5.08 4.49
C LEU A 402 4.36 -6.04 4.23
N ARG A 403 4.04 -7.31 3.93
CA ARG A 403 5.04 -8.37 3.76
C ARG A 403 5.80 -8.26 2.44
N LEU A 404 5.13 -7.84 1.37
CA LEU A 404 5.69 -7.80 0.02
C LEU A 404 6.29 -6.44 -0.33
N LEU A 405 5.56 -5.35 -0.09
CA LEU A 405 5.91 -3.99 -0.48
C LEU A 405 6.48 -3.14 0.68
N GLY A 406 6.25 -3.56 1.91
CA GLY A 406 6.81 -2.94 3.11
C GLY A 406 5.94 -1.86 3.74
N VAL A 407 6.52 -1.17 4.73
CA VAL A 407 5.80 -0.23 5.60
C VAL A 407 5.36 1.04 4.88
N ALA A 408 6.18 1.54 3.95
CA ALA A 408 5.90 2.79 3.25
C ALA A 408 4.67 2.65 2.34
N GLU A 409 4.60 1.57 1.57
CA GLU A 409 3.46 1.28 0.69
C GLU A 409 2.20 0.91 1.47
N LEU A 410 2.33 0.17 2.58
CA LEU A 410 1.20 -0.05 3.48
C LEU A 410 0.63 1.27 4.02
N ALA A 411 1.51 2.17 4.47
CA ALA A 411 1.09 3.46 5.01
C ALA A 411 0.35 4.27 3.94
N LYS A 412 0.90 4.36 2.72
CA LYS A 412 0.24 5.02 1.59
C LYS A 412 -1.14 4.41 1.32
N TYR A 413 -1.22 3.09 1.22
CA TYR A 413 -2.48 2.37 0.99
C TYR A 413 -3.54 2.69 2.05
N ILE A 414 -3.22 2.49 3.33
CA ILE A 414 -4.18 2.72 4.43
C ILE A 414 -4.59 4.20 4.48
N THR A 415 -3.65 5.13 4.31
CA THR A 415 -3.98 6.57 4.30
C THR A 415 -4.88 6.92 3.13
N ALA A 416 -4.60 6.44 1.92
CA ALA A 416 -5.38 6.75 0.73
C ALA A 416 -6.82 6.20 0.83
N GLU A 417 -6.99 4.94 1.22
CA GLU A 417 -8.30 4.31 1.35
C GLU A 417 -9.17 4.98 2.41
N ILE A 418 -8.59 5.31 3.57
CA ILE A 418 -9.34 6.00 4.63
C ILE A 418 -9.69 7.41 4.18
N GLN A 419 -8.74 8.14 3.58
CA GLN A 419 -8.97 9.49 3.09
C GLN A 419 -10.04 9.53 1.99
N GLU A 420 -10.09 8.55 1.09
CA GLU A 420 -11.14 8.48 0.07
C GLU A 420 -12.54 8.45 0.70
N VAL A 421 -12.74 7.66 1.77
CA VAL A 421 -14.02 7.60 2.47
C VAL A 421 -14.39 8.95 3.11
N TYR A 422 -13.45 9.62 3.77
CA TYR A 422 -13.71 10.93 4.39
C TYR A 422 -13.91 12.03 3.34
N ARG A 423 -13.13 12.01 2.25
CA ARG A 423 -13.22 12.95 1.12
C ARG A 423 -14.56 12.84 0.39
N LEU A 424 -15.03 11.62 0.12
CA LEU A 424 -16.35 11.38 -0.48
C LEU A 424 -17.51 12.00 0.33
N GLN A 425 -17.30 12.20 1.62
CA GLN A 425 -18.27 12.79 2.54
C GLN A 425 -18.02 14.28 2.82
N GLY A 426 -17.04 14.88 2.14
CA GLY A 426 -16.67 16.30 2.27
C GLY A 426 -15.98 16.65 3.59
N VAL A 427 -15.37 15.68 4.26
CA VAL A 427 -14.60 15.91 5.51
C VAL A 427 -13.11 15.84 5.19
N GLY A 428 -12.42 16.98 5.34
CA GLY A 428 -10.95 17.02 5.24
C GLY A 428 -10.29 16.58 6.55
N ILE A 429 -9.45 15.55 6.48
CA ILE A 429 -8.60 15.10 7.60
C ILE A 429 -7.14 15.18 7.13
N ASN A 430 -6.22 15.58 8.00
CA ASN A 430 -4.80 15.53 7.66
C ASN A 430 -4.22 14.12 7.84
N ASP A 431 -3.43 13.66 6.87
CA ASP A 431 -2.75 12.35 6.86
C ASP A 431 -2.00 12.04 8.17
N LYS A 432 -1.50 13.06 8.88
CA LYS A 432 -0.71 12.87 10.11
C LYS A 432 -1.49 12.16 11.21
N HIS A 433 -2.81 12.33 11.27
CA HIS A 433 -3.64 11.68 12.27
C HIS A 433 -3.76 10.18 11.98
N ILE A 434 -3.99 9.81 10.72
CA ILE A 434 -4.08 8.41 10.29
C ILE A 434 -2.73 7.71 10.50
N GLU A 435 -1.63 8.37 10.15
CA GLU A 435 -0.27 7.86 10.36
C GLU A 435 0.04 7.54 11.84
N VAL A 436 -0.47 8.34 12.77
CA VAL A 436 -0.30 8.07 14.21
C VAL A 436 -1.01 6.78 14.62
N ILE A 437 -2.18 6.48 14.04
CA ILE A 437 -2.90 5.22 14.28
C ILE A 437 -2.17 4.05 13.62
N VAL A 438 -1.72 4.19 12.37
CA VAL A 438 -0.94 3.17 11.65
C VAL A 438 0.36 2.84 12.40
N ARG A 439 1.02 3.83 13.02
CA ARG A 439 2.16 3.61 13.92
C ARG A 439 1.81 2.66 15.08
N GLN A 440 0.60 2.78 15.67
CA GLN A 440 0.17 1.88 16.74
C GLN A 440 -0.16 0.48 16.22
N MET A 441 -0.75 0.36 15.03
CA MET A 441 -1.02 -0.93 14.39
C MET A 441 0.26 -1.71 14.06
N LEU A 442 1.37 -1.00 13.78
CA LEU A 442 2.70 -1.54 13.47
C LEU A 442 3.65 -1.61 14.69
N ARG A 443 3.12 -1.54 15.91
CA ARG A 443 3.94 -1.51 17.14
C ARG A 443 4.65 -2.84 17.43
N LYS A 444 4.14 -3.95 16.92
CA LYS A 444 4.64 -5.31 17.18
C LYS A 444 5.43 -5.88 16.01
N VAL A 445 6.37 -6.74 16.34
CA VAL A 445 7.17 -7.52 15.40
C VAL A 445 7.18 -8.98 15.83
N GLU A 446 7.25 -9.87 14.86
CA GLU A 446 7.45 -11.30 15.07
C GLU A 446 8.92 -11.63 14.83
N ILE A 447 9.51 -12.36 15.77
CA ILE A 447 10.93 -12.75 15.69
C ILE A 447 11.05 -13.93 14.74
N THR A 448 11.87 -13.80 13.70
CA THR A 448 12.15 -14.88 12.73
C THR A 448 13.38 -15.68 13.12
N ASP A 449 14.39 -14.99 13.62
CA ASP A 449 15.65 -15.58 14.10
C ASP A 449 16.05 -14.84 15.38
N ALA A 450 16.33 -15.60 16.43
CA ALA A 450 16.70 -15.04 17.72
C ALA A 450 18.13 -14.49 17.73
N GLY A 451 19.03 -14.97 16.86
CA GLY A 451 20.46 -14.65 16.96
C GLY A 451 20.99 -14.93 18.37
N ASP A 452 21.75 -13.99 18.93
CA ASP A 452 22.28 -14.06 20.31
C ASP A 452 21.40 -13.30 21.32
N SER A 453 20.14 -13.03 20.98
CA SER A 453 19.19 -12.34 21.86
C SER A 453 18.42 -13.30 22.76
N ASP A 454 17.75 -12.75 23.77
CA ASP A 454 16.87 -13.51 24.67
C ASP A 454 15.47 -13.79 24.05
N PHE A 455 15.28 -13.47 22.76
CA PHE A 455 14.00 -13.64 22.10
C PHE A 455 13.75 -15.08 21.65
N ILE A 456 12.48 -15.44 21.56
CA ILE A 456 12.04 -16.75 21.07
C ILE A 456 11.53 -16.58 19.63
N PRO A 457 11.98 -17.40 18.67
CA PRO A 457 11.43 -17.38 17.31
C PRO A 457 9.91 -17.64 17.31
N GLY A 458 9.16 -16.84 16.57
CA GLY A 458 7.70 -16.83 16.52
C GLY A 458 7.03 -15.96 17.60
N ASP A 459 7.78 -15.42 18.56
CA ASP A 459 7.21 -14.54 19.58
C ASP A 459 6.91 -13.13 19.05
N GLN A 460 5.85 -12.50 19.58
CA GLN A 460 5.41 -11.16 19.20
C GLN A 460 5.84 -10.11 20.23
N VAL A 461 6.93 -9.42 19.91
CA VAL A 461 7.57 -8.45 20.80
C VAL A 461 7.32 -7.02 20.30
N GLU A 462 7.43 -6.03 21.19
CA GLU A 462 7.39 -4.62 20.77
C GLU A 462 8.63 -4.23 19.98
N LEU A 463 8.43 -3.53 18.86
CA LEU A 463 9.51 -3.08 17.98
C LEU A 463 10.61 -2.32 18.75
N VAL A 464 10.23 -1.46 19.70
CA VAL A 464 11.18 -0.64 20.47
C VAL A 464 12.12 -1.51 21.30
N LYS A 465 11.63 -2.61 21.89
CA LYS A 465 12.48 -3.53 22.66
C LYS A 465 13.47 -4.26 21.77
N VAL A 466 13.00 -4.72 20.61
CA VAL A 466 13.86 -5.43 19.65
C VAL A 466 14.95 -4.49 19.13
N LEU A 467 14.61 -3.25 18.80
CA LEU A 467 15.59 -2.23 18.38
C LEU A 467 16.61 -1.92 19.49
N GLN A 468 16.18 -1.83 20.75
CA GLN A 468 17.09 -1.59 21.88
C GLN A 468 18.03 -2.76 22.13
N GLN A 469 17.51 -4.00 22.11
CA GLN A 469 18.30 -5.21 22.30
C GLN A 469 19.31 -5.38 21.15
N ASN A 470 18.86 -5.21 19.91
CA ASN A 470 19.75 -5.30 18.74
C ASN A 470 20.86 -4.25 18.80
N ALA A 471 20.55 -3.00 19.18
CA ALA A 471 21.57 -1.98 19.34
C ALA A 471 22.59 -2.29 20.47
N MET A 472 22.22 -3.08 21.48
CA MET A 472 23.17 -3.57 22.49
C MET A 472 24.01 -4.73 21.97
N LEU A 473 23.40 -5.66 21.24
CA LEU A 473 24.09 -6.81 20.64
C LEU A 473 25.10 -6.38 19.57
N GLU A 474 24.72 -5.44 18.71
CA GLU A 474 25.60 -4.86 17.69
C GLU A 474 26.83 -4.20 18.30
N LYS A 475 26.66 -3.48 19.43
CA LYS A 475 27.78 -2.90 20.19
C LYS A 475 28.69 -3.94 20.83
N ALA A 476 28.15 -5.12 21.12
CA ALA A 476 28.89 -6.25 21.67
C ALA A 476 29.42 -7.19 20.58
N GLU A 477 29.34 -6.81 19.30
CA GLU A 477 29.75 -7.61 18.13
C GLU A 477 29.06 -9.00 18.06
N LYS A 478 27.83 -9.07 18.57
CA LYS A 478 26.98 -10.27 18.57
C LYS A 478 25.97 -10.24 17.43
N PHE A 479 25.39 -11.40 17.10
CA PHE A 479 24.39 -11.49 16.05
C PHE A 479 23.04 -10.91 16.52
N PRO A 480 22.52 -9.85 15.86
CA PRO A 480 21.23 -9.27 16.22
C PRO A 480 20.06 -10.18 15.82
N ALA A 481 18.94 -10.05 16.50
CA ALA A 481 17.73 -10.80 16.18
C ALA A 481 17.10 -10.28 14.87
N LYS A 482 16.68 -11.19 13.99
CA LYS A 482 15.92 -10.86 12.78
C LYS A 482 14.43 -10.91 13.07
N TYR A 483 13.70 -9.93 12.58
CA TYR A 483 12.27 -9.81 12.84
C TYR A 483 11.51 -9.31 11.62
N GLN A 484 10.21 -9.60 11.59
CA GLN A 484 9.27 -9.08 10.60
C GLN A 484 8.19 -8.27 11.29
N ARG A 485 7.77 -7.13 10.70
CA ARG A 485 6.69 -6.34 11.28
C ARG A 485 5.35 -7.07 11.10
N VAL A 486 4.53 -7.03 12.14
CA VAL A 486 3.19 -7.60 12.10
C VAL A 486 2.17 -6.48 12.18
N LEU A 487 1.19 -6.51 11.27
CA LEU A 487 0.06 -5.60 11.30
C LEU A 487 -1.01 -6.14 12.25
N LEU A 488 -1.30 -5.41 13.32
CA LEU A 488 -2.38 -5.74 14.24
C LEU A 488 -3.51 -4.73 14.14
N GLY A 489 -4.75 -5.21 14.15
CA GLY A 489 -5.94 -4.36 14.31
C GLY A 489 -5.92 -3.60 15.63
N ILE A 490 -6.54 -2.42 15.67
CA ILE A 490 -6.51 -1.54 16.85
C ILE A 490 -7.04 -2.21 18.13
N THR A 491 -8.03 -3.10 18.06
CA THR A 491 -8.51 -3.86 19.23
C THR A 491 -7.44 -4.79 19.78
N LYS A 492 -6.82 -5.61 18.92
CA LYS A 492 -5.73 -6.53 19.29
C LYS A 492 -4.49 -5.77 19.78
N ALA A 493 -4.12 -4.69 19.10
CA ALA A 493 -2.99 -3.85 19.48
C ALA A 493 -3.19 -3.21 20.87
N SER A 494 -4.44 -2.83 21.20
CA SER A 494 -4.80 -2.24 22.50
C SER A 494 -4.78 -3.25 23.65
N LEU A 495 -5.05 -4.52 23.38
CA LEU A 495 -4.96 -5.60 24.38
C LEU A 495 -3.51 -6.05 24.62
N ALA A 496 -2.65 -5.95 23.60
CA ALA A 496 -1.26 -6.38 23.64
C ALA A 496 -0.27 -5.33 24.19
N THR A 497 -0.76 -4.33 24.93
CA THR A 497 0.06 -3.26 25.53
C THR A 497 0.79 -3.71 26.79
N GLU A 498 1.93 -3.08 27.12
CA GLU A 498 2.66 -3.38 28.36
C GLU A 498 1.87 -3.11 29.65
N SER A 499 1.07 -2.03 29.66
CA SER A 499 0.25 -1.70 30.81
C SER A 499 -0.97 -2.61 30.85
N PHE A 500 -0.95 -3.59 31.76
CA PHE A 500 -2.11 -4.43 31.99
C PHE A 500 -3.26 -3.64 32.59
N ILE A 501 -3.00 -2.54 33.32
CA ILE A 501 -4.03 -1.62 33.85
C ILE A 501 -4.77 -0.95 32.69
N SER A 502 -4.03 -0.43 31.71
CA SER A 502 -4.59 0.16 30.49
C SER A 502 -5.37 -0.86 29.68
N ALA A 503 -4.80 -2.06 29.45
CA ALA A 503 -5.46 -3.12 28.70
C ALA A 503 -6.75 -3.62 29.39
N ALA A 504 -6.73 -3.81 30.72
CA ALA A 504 -7.87 -4.25 31.52
C ALA A 504 -9.03 -3.26 31.50
N SER A 505 -8.75 -1.96 31.30
CA SER A 505 -9.75 -0.91 31.16
C SER A 505 -10.44 -0.87 29.78
N PHE A 506 -9.91 -1.57 28.78
CA PHE A 506 -10.46 -1.56 27.42
C PHE A 506 -11.52 -2.65 27.22
N GLN A 507 -11.09 -3.92 27.18
CA GLN A 507 -11.95 -5.09 26.98
C GLN A 507 -11.31 -6.33 27.64
N GLU A 508 -12.08 -7.41 27.78
CA GLU A 508 -11.60 -8.72 28.24
C GLU A 508 -10.85 -8.71 29.58
N THR A 509 -11.33 -7.90 30.53
CA THR A 509 -10.70 -7.62 31.83
C THR A 509 -10.28 -8.89 32.58
N THR A 510 -11.12 -9.92 32.62
CA THR A 510 -10.81 -11.20 33.29
C THR A 510 -9.59 -11.88 32.69
N ARG A 511 -9.49 -11.94 31.35
CA ARG A 511 -8.36 -12.57 30.66
C ARG A 511 -7.06 -11.80 30.94
N VAL A 512 -7.10 -10.48 30.79
CA VAL A 512 -5.93 -9.60 30.98
C VAL A 512 -5.39 -9.68 32.41
N LEU A 513 -6.26 -9.62 33.42
CA LEU A 513 -5.84 -9.68 34.82
C LEU A 513 -5.31 -11.06 35.21
N THR A 514 -5.91 -12.14 34.68
CA THR A 514 -5.43 -13.51 34.93
C THR A 514 -4.04 -13.71 34.36
N GLU A 515 -3.80 -13.29 33.12
CA GLU A 515 -2.47 -13.37 32.49
C GLU A 515 -1.44 -12.54 33.27
N ALA A 516 -1.80 -11.32 33.67
CA ALA A 516 -0.93 -10.45 34.46
C ALA A 516 -0.59 -11.04 35.83
N ALA A 517 -1.55 -11.70 36.49
CA ALA A 517 -1.34 -12.37 37.77
C ALA A 517 -0.43 -13.59 37.64
N VAL A 518 -0.66 -14.44 36.62
CA VAL A 518 0.15 -15.64 36.37
C VAL A 518 1.60 -15.28 36.01
N THR A 519 1.80 -14.23 35.24
CA THR A 519 3.14 -13.77 34.82
C THR A 519 3.81 -12.83 35.82
N GLY A 520 3.12 -12.42 36.88
CA GLY A 520 3.62 -11.44 37.85
C GLY A 520 3.96 -10.08 37.21
N LYS A 521 3.19 -9.64 36.20
CA LYS A 521 3.45 -8.41 35.45
C LYS A 521 3.47 -7.18 36.37
N ARG A 522 4.46 -6.32 36.17
CA ARG A 522 4.59 -5.02 36.85
C ARG A 522 4.29 -3.87 35.90
N ASP A 523 3.42 -2.96 36.32
CA ASP A 523 3.10 -1.75 35.57
C ASP A 523 3.99 -0.57 36.02
N TYR A 524 4.53 0.17 35.05
CA TYR A 524 5.43 1.31 35.28
C TYR A 524 4.75 2.68 35.14
N LEU A 525 3.45 2.71 34.91
CA LEU A 525 2.62 3.92 34.83
C LEU A 525 3.15 4.98 33.85
N ARG A 526 3.52 4.56 32.63
CA ARG A 526 4.11 5.42 31.59
C ARG A 526 3.07 6.04 30.65
N GLY A 527 1.89 5.46 30.56
CA GLY A 527 0.78 5.87 29.72
C GLY A 527 -0.22 6.78 30.42
N LEU A 528 -1.23 7.19 29.66
CA LEU A 528 -2.27 8.12 30.11
C LEU A 528 -3.30 7.41 31.01
N LYS A 529 -3.86 6.29 30.52
CA LYS A 529 -5.00 5.59 31.16
C LYS A 529 -4.68 5.09 32.56
N GLU A 530 -3.55 4.41 32.71
CA GLU A 530 -3.08 3.91 34.01
C GLU A 530 -2.89 5.00 35.07
N ASN A 531 -2.37 6.19 34.70
CA ASN A 531 -2.23 7.30 35.64
C ASN A 531 -3.59 7.87 36.03
N VAL A 532 -4.54 7.95 35.09
CA VAL A 532 -5.94 8.35 35.39
C VAL A 532 -6.58 7.36 36.36
N VAL A 533 -6.48 6.05 36.10
CA VAL A 533 -7.08 5.00 36.96
C VAL A 533 -6.53 5.05 38.39
N VAL A 534 -5.24 5.33 38.55
CA VAL A 534 -4.57 5.39 39.87
C VAL A 534 -4.70 6.78 40.53
N GLY A 535 -5.27 7.78 39.85
CA GLY A 535 -5.44 9.13 40.39
C GLY A 535 -4.14 9.97 40.42
N ARG A 536 -3.21 9.71 39.51
CA ARG A 536 -1.97 10.47 39.32
C ARG A 536 -2.07 11.45 38.15
N LEU A 537 -1.22 12.47 38.14
CA LEU A 537 -1.06 13.35 36.99
C LEU A 537 -0.67 12.53 35.75
N ILE A 538 -1.36 12.77 34.64
CA ILE A 538 -1.05 12.11 33.36
C ILE A 538 0.33 12.55 32.84
N PRO A 539 1.08 11.67 32.15
CA PRO A 539 2.41 12.00 31.61
C PRO A 539 2.34 12.79 30.29
N ALA A 540 1.47 13.80 30.24
CA ALA A 540 1.29 14.71 29.11
C ALA A 540 0.98 16.13 29.62
N GLY A 541 1.21 17.14 28.77
CA GLY A 541 1.04 18.55 29.09
C GLY A 541 1.80 18.95 30.37
N THR A 542 1.11 19.63 31.28
CA THR A 542 1.65 20.05 32.58
C THR A 542 2.13 18.88 33.45
N GLY A 543 1.49 17.71 33.32
CA GLY A 543 1.88 16.52 34.05
C GLY A 543 3.21 15.92 33.59
N LEU A 544 3.60 16.11 32.32
CA LEU A 544 4.92 15.69 31.82
C LEU A 544 6.04 16.44 32.56
N ALA A 545 5.90 17.75 32.73
CA ALA A 545 6.88 18.56 33.45
C ALA A 545 7.06 18.07 34.91
N HIS A 546 5.94 17.78 35.60
CA HIS A 546 5.97 17.22 36.95
C HIS A 546 6.67 15.85 37.00
N HIS A 547 6.40 14.95 36.05
CA HIS A 547 7.05 13.64 35.98
C HIS A 547 8.54 13.74 35.64
N GLN A 548 8.93 14.65 34.75
CA GLN A 548 10.33 14.90 34.42
C GLN A 548 11.10 15.45 35.62
N GLU A 549 10.53 16.41 36.35
CA GLU A 549 11.14 16.93 37.57
C GLU A 549 11.28 15.85 38.64
N ARG A 550 10.24 15.03 38.83
CA ARG A 550 10.28 13.90 39.77
C ARG A 550 11.34 12.87 39.39
N ARG A 551 11.47 12.55 38.09
CA ARG A 551 12.51 11.64 37.59
C ARG A 551 13.90 12.24 37.82
N ARG A 552 14.09 13.52 37.52
CA ARG A 552 15.35 14.23 37.78
C ARG A 552 15.73 14.21 39.27
N LYS A 553 14.77 14.40 40.17
CA LYS A 553 14.98 14.30 41.63
C LYS A 553 15.35 12.88 42.05
N ARG A 554 14.71 11.85 41.48
CA ARG A 554 15.04 10.45 41.78
C ARG A 554 16.43 10.06 41.28
N ASP A 555 16.74 10.37 40.02
CA ASP A 555 18.04 10.08 39.41
C ASP A 555 19.16 10.88 40.10
N GLY A 556 18.85 12.09 40.60
CA GLY A 556 19.75 12.87 41.45
C GLY A 556 19.97 12.26 42.84
N SER A 557 18.93 11.67 43.44
CA SER A 557 19.00 10.97 44.73
C SER A 557 19.79 9.65 44.66
N GLU A 558 19.66 8.89 43.56
CA GLU A 558 20.43 7.65 43.34
C GLU A 558 21.93 7.91 43.15
N ARG A 559 22.33 9.04 42.55
CA ARG A 559 23.74 9.44 42.44
C ARG A 559 24.39 9.78 43.77
N VAL A 560 23.62 10.18 44.78
CA VAL A 560 24.13 10.47 46.14
C VAL A 560 24.32 9.19 46.94
N LEU A 561 23.59 8.12 46.62
CA LEU A 561 23.65 6.82 47.33
C LEU A 561 24.81 5.92 46.90
N HIS A 562 25.43 6.20 45.74
CA HIS A 562 26.65 5.52 45.31
C HIS A 562 27.82 6.50 45.41
N PRO A 563 28.50 6.59 46.58
CA PRO A 563 29.73 7.37 46.69
C PRO A 563 30.71 6.91 45.61
N SER A 564 31.41 7.87 45.00
CA SER A 564 32.38 7.55 43.96
C SER A 564 33.54 6.77 44.59
N ALA A 565 34.28 5.97 43.78
CA ALA A 565 35.45 5.24 44.29
C ALA A 565 36.45 6.16 45.02
N PHE A 566 36.52 7.43 44.59
CA PHE A 566 37.32 8.47 45.22
C PHE A 566 36.80 8.87 46.62
N ASP A 567 35.48 8.99 46.78
CA ASP A 567 34.86 9.32 48.07
C ASP A 567 35.05 8.16 49.07
N VAL A 568 34.96 6.91 48.59
CA VAL A 568 35.22 5.71 49.39
C VAL A 568 36.70 5.62 49.79
N GLU A 569 37.64 5.91 48.88
CA GLU A 569 39.07 5.96 49.19
C GLU A 569 39.41 7.04 50.23
N GLN A 570 38.77 8.21 50.15
CA GLN A 570 38.96 9.28 51.12
C GLN A 570 38.43 8.90 52.51
N GLU A 571 37.24 8.31 52.60
CA GLU A 571 36.69 7.87 53.88
C GLU A 571 37.48 6.70 54.49
N LEU A 572 37.93 5.74 53.67
CA LEU A 572 38.76 4.63 54.14
C LEU A 572 40.13 5.12 54.60
N GLY A 573 40.74 6.05 53.87
CA GLY A 573 42.00 6.69 54.25
C GLY A 573 41.88 7.49 55.55
N ALA A 574 40.77 8.20 55.75
CA ALA A 574 40.50 8.91 57.00
C ALA A 574 40.31 7.95 58.19
N GLN A 575 39.64 6.81 57.98
CA GLN A 575 39.47 5.79 59.03
C GLN A 575 40.77 5.07 59.38
N LEU A 576 41.60 4.74 58.38
CA LEU A 576 42.92 4.14 58.61
C LEU A 576 43.85 5.09 59.36
N THR A 577 43.82 6.39 59.02
CA THR A 577 44.61 7.41 59.73
C THR A 577 44.13 7.59 61.17
N ALA A 578 42.83 7.44 61.43
CA ALA A 578 42.26 7.50 62.78
C ALA A 578 42.61 6.26 63.62
N LEU A 579 42.72 5.08 62.99
CA LEU A 579 43.17 3.85 63.64
C LEU A 579 44.67 3.90 63.98
N ASP A 580 45.49 4.43 63.07
CA ASP A 580 46.93 4.62 63.33
C ASP A 580 47.21 5.65 64.44
N SER A 581 46.31 6.61 64.66
CA SER A 581 46.45 7.58 65.76
C SER A 581 46.09 7.03 67.15
N ASP A 582 45.39 5.90 67.23
CA ASP A 582 45.03 5.27 68.50
C ASP A 582 46.12 4.30 69.02
N ASP A 583 47.09 3.92 68.18
CA ASP A 583 48.20 3.01 68.54
C ASP A 583 49.44 3.76 69.12
N ASP A 584 49.47 5.09 69.09
CA ASP A 584 50.57 5.92 69.65
C ASP A 584 50.38 6.28 71.15
N ASP A 585 49.29 5.82 71.80
CA ASP A 585 48.96 6.08 73.21
C ASP A 585 49.00 4.81 74.12
N LEU A 586 49.80 3.80 73.76
CA LEU A 586 50.19 2.64 74.61
C LEU A 586 51.71 2.62 74.82
#